data_AF-A0A927MAT1-F1
#
_entry.id   AF-A0A927MAT1-F1
#
_cell.length_a   1.000
_cell.length_b   1.000
_cell.length_c   1.000
_cell.angle_alpha   90.00
_cell.angle_beta   90.00
_cell.angle_gamma   90.00
#
_symmetry.space_group_name_H-M   'P 1'
#
loop_
_entity.id
_entity.type
_entity.pdbx_description
1 polymer ?
#
loop_
_entity_poly.entity_id
_entity_poly.type
_entity_poly.pdbx_seq_one_letter_code
_entity_poly.pdbx_strand_id
1 'polypeptide(L)'
;MPRTDGVTAIKELARRGVPARILVLTTYDTDSDVLPAIEAGATGYLLKDAPRDELFRAVEAAARGQAVLSPAVATRLMGQIRQPASEPLSQREPVCRLDRKEDLRRGVRC
;
A
#
# COMPACT_ATOMS: atom_id res chain seq x y z
N MET A 1 9.09 -6.87 -0.83
CA MET A 1 9.35 -8.05 -1.70
C MET A 1 10.44 -7.68 -2.72
N PRO A 2 11.32 -8.60 -3.17
CA PRO A 2 12.59 -8.23 -3.82
C PRO A 2 12.49 -7.63 -5.23
N ARG A 3 11.28 -7.42 -5.77
CA ARG A 3 11.08 -6.93 -7.16
C ARG A 3 9.89 -5.99 -7.35
N THR A 4 8.87 -6.05 -6.49
CA THR A 4 7.64 -5.25 -6.62
C THR A 4 7.01 -5.10 -5.24
N ASP A 5 6.47 -3.92 -4.91
CA ASP A 5 5.70 -3.69 -3.69
C ASP A 5 4.27 -4.28 -3.82
N GLY A 6 3.55 -4.36 -2.69
CA GLY A 6 2.21 -4.97 -2.66
C GLY A 6 1.18 -4.21 -3.49
N VAL A 7 1.24 -2.87 -3.49
CA VAL A 7 0.30 -1.99 -4.22
C VAL A 7 0.48 -2.18 -5.73
N THR A 8 1.71 -2.19 -6.20
CA THR A 8 2.04 -2.40 -7.61
C THR A 8 1.61 -3.79 -8.07
N ALA A 9 1.76 -4.82 -7.22
CA ALA A 9 1.27 -6.16 -7.54
C ALA A 9 -0.26 -6.20 -7.69
N ILE A 10 -1.01 -5.52 -6.80
CA ILE A 10 -2.46 -5.40 -6.90
C ILE A 10 -2.86 -4.72 -8.21
N LYS A 11 -2.22 -3.57 -8.52
CA LYS A 11 -2.49 -2.83 -9.77
C LYS A 11 -2.23 -3.67 -11.02
N GLU A 12 -1.16 -4.46 -11.03
CA GLU A 12 -0.85 -5.37 -12.14
C GLU A 12 -1.87 -6.49 -12.30
N LEU A 13 -2.34 -7.09 -11.19
CA LEU A 13 -3.40 -8.09 -11.24
C LEU A 13 -4.71 -7.51 -11.79
N ALA A 14 -5.07 -6.29 -11.35
CA ALA A 14 -6.24 -5.58 -11.86
C ALA A 14 -6.12 -5.24 -13.35
N ARG A 15 -4.96 -4.73 -13.80
CA ARG A 15 -4.68 -4.43 -15.22
C ARG A 15 -4.79 -5.65 -16.12
N ARG A 16 -4.39 -6.82 -15.63
CA ARG A 16 -4.50 -8.10 -16.35
C ARG A 16 -5.92 -8.65 -16.38
N GLY A 17 -6.89 -7.98 -15.75
CA GLY A 17 -8.27 -8.43 -15.67
C GLY A 17 -8.45 -9.71 -14.87
N VAL A 18 -7.51 -10.05 -13.99
CA VAL A 18 -7.60 -11.26 -13.16
C VAL A 18 -8.66 -11.02 -12.09
N PRO A 19 -9.75 -11.81 -12.05
CA PRO A 19 -10.78 -11.67 -11.03
C PRO A 19 -10.28 -12.29 -9.71
N ALA A 20 -9.33 -11.62 -9.06
CA ALA A 20 -8.75 -12.04 -7.80
C ALA A 20 -9.34 -11.26 -6.61
N ARG A 21 -9.47 -11.94 -5.47
CA ARG A 21 -9.73 -11.30 -4.18
C ARG A 21 -8.40 -11.22 -3.43
N ILE A 22 -8.04 -10.02 -3.01
CA ILE A 22 -6.70 -9.74 -2.51
C ILE A 22 -6.78 -9.35 -1.04
N LEU A 23 -6.16 -10.17 -0.19
CA LEU A 23 -5.99 -9.89 1.23
C LEU A 23 -4.54 -9.47 1.47
N VAL A 24 -4.35 -8.27 2.03
CA VAL A 24 -3.01 -7.74 2.34
C VAL A 24 -2.70 -7.96 3.81
N LEU A 25 -1.48 -8.42 4.10
CA LEU A 25 -0.96 -8.58 5.46
C LEU A 25 0.11 -7.52 5.73
N THR A 26 -0.09 -6.72 6.77
CA THR A 26 0.81 -5.62 7.14
C THR A 26 1.45 -5.82 8.51
N THR A 27 2.69 -5.31 8.68
CA THR A 27 3.34 -5.21 9.99
C THR A 27 3.10 -3.81 10.56
N TYR A 28 2.68 -3.75 11.82
CA TYR A 28 2.12 -2.61 12.54
C TYR A 28 2.76 -1.22 12.43
N ASP A 29 3.89 -0.93 11.78
CA ASP A 29 4.58 0.34 12.02
C ASP A 29 4.60 1.37 10.88
N THR A 30 4.49 0.99 9.60
CA THR A 30 4.94 1.92 8.54
C THR A 30 4.19 1.91 7.22
N ASP A 31 3.08 1.18 7.09
CA ASP A 31 2.38 1.14 5.80
C ASP A 31 1.53 2.40 5.57
N SER A 32 2.20 3.43 5.03
CA SER A 32 1.63 4.51 4.20
C SER A 32 0.76 3.97 3.05
N ASP A 33 0.82 2.65 2.82
CA ASP A 33 0.25 1.94 1.68
C ASP A 33 -1.16 1.37 1.92
N VAL A 34 -1.75 1.53 3.12
CA VAL A 34 -3.11 1.02 3.39
C VAL A 34 -4.13 1.64 2.43
N LEU A 35 -4.21 2.96 2.39
CA LEU A 35 -5.13 3.66 1.48
C LEU A 35 -4.78 3.39 0.00
N PRO A 36 -3.52 3.54 -0.46
CA PRO A 36 -3.13 3.19 -1.83
C PRO A 36 -3.46 1.76 -2.28
N ALA A 37 -3.40 0.77 -1.38
CA ALA A 37 -3.74 -0.60 -1.72
C ALA A 37 -5.25 -0.84 -1.78
N ILE A 38 -6.03 -0.20 -0.90
CA ILE A 38 -7.50 -0.22 -0.99
C ILE A 38 -7.93 0.41 -2.32
N GLU A 39 -7.36 1.56 -2.68
CA GLU A 39 -7.59 2.21 -3.97
C GLU A 39 -7.16 1.34 -5.17
N ALA A 40 -6.09 0.56 -5.00
CA ALA A 40 -5.65 -0.40 -6.02
C ALA A 40 -6.61 -1.60 -6.19
N GLY A 41 -7.50 -1.85 -5.23
CA GLY A 41 -8.49 -2.94 -5.29
C GLY A 41 -8.23 -4.08 -4.31
N ALA A 42 -7.51 -3.84 -3.20
CA ALA A 42 -7.45 -4.81 -2.11
C ALA A 42 -8.86 -5.09 -1.55
N THR A 43 -9.20 -6.37 -1.40
CA THR A 43 -10.47 -6.81 -0.80
C THR A 43 -10.42 -6.75 0.72
N GLY A 44 -9.24 -6.89 1.33
CA GLY A 44 -9.11 -6.76 2.77
C GLY A 44 -7.69 -6.50 3.25
N TYR A 45 -7.60 -6.14 4.52
CA TYR A 45 -6.37 -5.83 5.23
C TYR A 45 -6.37 -6.47 6.62
N LEU A 46 -5.31 -7.19 6.92
CA LEU A 46 -5.08 -7.82 8.21
C LEU A 46 -3.66 -7.54 8.68
N LEU A 47 -3.44 -7.65 9.97
CA LEU A 47 -2.11 -7.57 10.54
C LEU A 47 -1.41 -8.93 10.39
N LYS A 48 -0.09 -8.89 10.21
CA LYS A 48 0.72 -10.08 9.97
C LYS A 48 0.79 -11.00 11.20
N ASP A 49 0.60 -10.45 12.39
CA ASP A 49 0.57 -11.16 13.67
C ASP A 49 -0.86 -11.49 14.14
N ALA A 50 -1.86 -11.26 13.30
CA ALA A 50 -3.23 -11.63 13.61
C ALA A 50 -3.31 -13.14 13.95
N PRO A 51 -4.15 -13.53 14.93
CA PRO A 51 -4.39 -14.92 15.25
C PRO A 51 -4.79 -15.72 14.00
N ARG A 52 -4.39 -17.00 13.96
CA ARG A 52 -4.69 -17.87 12.81
C ARG A 52 -6.18 -17.93 12.49
N ASP A 53 -7.03 -18.01 13.51
CA ASP A 53 -8.49 -18.04 13.32
C ASP A 53 -9.02 -16.76 12.68
N GLU A 54 -8.41 -15.61 13.00
CA GLU A 54 -8.75 -14.33 12.38
C GLU A 54 -8.33 -14.31 10.91
N LEU A 55 -7.14 -14.84 10.59
CA LEU A 55 -6.68 -14.98 9.22
C LEU A 55 -7.60 -15.88 8.38
N PHE A 56 -8.01 -17.03 8.92
CA PHE A 56 -8.94 -17.93 8.22
C PHE A 56 -10.27 -17.25 7.95
N ARG A 57 -10.85 -16.60 8.97
CA ARG A 57 -12.10 -15.83 8.81
C ARG A 57 -11.97 -14.72 7.78
N ALA A 58 -10.82 -14.02 7.76
CA ALA A 58 -10.55 -12.96 6.80
C ALA A 58 -10.48 -13.50 5.37
N VAL A 59 -9.81 -14.63 5.15
CA VAL A 59 -9.73 -15.29 3.84
C VAL A 59 -11.10 -15.73 3.35
N GLU A 60 -11.90 -16.37 4.21
CA GLU A 60 -13.25 -16.80 3.84
C GLU A 60 -14.17 -15.62 3.49
N ALA A 61 -14.11 -14.54 4.27
CA ALA A 61 -14.86 -13.32 4.00
C ALA A 61 -14.41 -12.64 2.70
N ALA A 62 -13.10 -12.54 2.45
CA ALA A 62 -12.55 -12.00 1.21
C ALA A 62 -12.96 -12.84 -0.01
N ALA A 63 -12.99 -14.17 0.11
CA ALA A 63 -13.47 -15.06 -0.92
C ALA A 63 -14.94 -14.79 -1.29
N ARG A 64 -15.78 -14.44 -0.29
CA ARG A 64 -17.17 -13.99 -0.51
C ARG A 64 -17.28 -12.54 -1.02
N GLY A 65 -16.17 -11.81 -1.12
CA GLY A 65 -16.15 -10.40 -1.55
C GLY A 65 -16.50 -9.41 -0.46
N GLN A 66 -16.47 -9.86 0.80
CA GLN A 66 -16.69 -8.99 1.93
C GLN A 66 -15.37 -8.28 2.26
N ALA A 67 -15.46 -6.98 2.48
CA ALA A 67 -14.34 -6.21 2.96
C ALA A 67 -13.98 -6.66 4.40
N VAL A 68 -12.69 -6.89 4.65
CA VAL A 68 -12.18 -7.25 5.98
C VAL A 68 -11.10 -6.27 6.35
N LEU A 69 -11.22 -5.65 7.53
CA LEU A 69 -10.23 -4.74 8.07
C LEU A 69 -10.01 -5.11 9.54
N SER A 70 -8.76 -5.31 9.96
CA SER A 70 -8.46 -5.41 11.38
C SER A 70 -8.77 -4.06 12.08
N PRO A 71 -9.14 -4.07 13.37
CA PRO A 71 -9.46 -2.84 14.10
C PRO A 71 -8.35 -1.78 14.05
N ALA A 72 -7.09 -2.22 14.13
CA ALA A 72 -5.94 -1.33 14.06
C ALA A 72 -5.79 -0.68 12.67
N VAL A 73 -5.99 -1.46 11.60
CA VAL A 73 -5.93 -0.94 10.23
C VAL A 73 -7.09 0.02 9.95
N ALA A 74 -8.31 -0.32 10.39
CA ALA A 74 -9.47 0.54 10.26
C ALA A 74 -9.28 1.89 10.96
N THR A 75 -8.71 1.88 12.18
CA THR A 75 -8.40 3.10 12.94
C THR A 75 -7.41 4.00 12.19
N ARG A 76 -6.39 3.41 11.56
CA ARG A 76 -5.41 4.16 10.76
C ARG A 76 -5.99 4.73 9.48
N LEU A 77 -6.77 3.93 8.76
CA LEU A 77 -7.47 4.37 7.56
C LEU A 77 -8.35 5.59 7.88
N MET A 78 -9.09 5.54 8.99
CA MET A 78 -9.89 6.67 9.46
C MET A 78 -9.03 7.89 9.80
N GLY A 79 -7.84 7.71 10.38
CA GLY A 79 -6.88 8.78 10.61
C GLY A 79 -6.42 9.45 9.30
N GLN A 80 -6.04 8.65 8.30
CA GLN A 80 -5.60 9.13 6.98
C GLN A 80 -6.73 9.85 6.22
N ILE A 81 -7.97 9.38 6.33
CA ILE A 81 -9.13 10.05 5.70
C ILE A 81 -9.42 11.41 6.38
N ARG A 82 -9.26 11.50 7.70
CA ARG A 82 -9.50 12.74 8.46
C ARG A 82 -8.42 13.79 8.26
N GLN A 83 -7.20 13.35 7.97
CA GLN A 83 -6.04 14.19 7.73
C GLN A 83 -5.34 13.68 6.48
N PRO A 84 -5.83 14.02 5.27
CA PRO A 84 -5.15 13.65 4.04
C PRO A 84 -3.76 14.28 4.09
N ALA A 85 -2.74 13.46 4.34
CA ALA A 85 -1.37 13.92 4.37
C ALA A 85 -1.02 14.44 2.98
N SER A 86 -0.58 15.70 2.89
CA SER A 86 0.27 16.13 1.79
C SER A 86 1.50 15.21 1.80
N GLU A 87 1.72 14.48 0.71
CA GLU A 87 2.75 13.43 0.57
C GLU A 87 4.07 13.75 1.28
N PRO A 88 4.58 12.86 2.16
CA PRO A 88 5.99 12.78 2.42
C PRO A 88 6.61 11.80 1.42
N LEU A 89 7.33 12.35 0.45
CA LEU A 89 8.34 11.62 -0.30
C LEU A 89 9.44 11.11 0.65
N SER A 90 9.94 9.92 0.32
CA SER A 90 11.23 9.33 0.72
C SER A 90 11.29 8.52 2.02
N GLN A 91 11.72 7.26 1.90
CA GLN A 91 12.99 6.81 2.48
C GLN A 91 13.36 5.37 2.05
N ARG A 92 14.05 5.24 0.91
CA ARG A 92 15.17 4.30 0.66
C ARG A 92 16.06 4.87 -0.46
N GLU A 93 17.15 5.53 -0.10
CA GLU A 93 18.27 5.98 -0.96
C GLU A 93 19.29 4.84 -1.23
N PRO A 94 20.33 5.01 -2.08
CA PRO A 94 20.42 5.74 -3.35
C PRO A 94 20.93 4.82 -4.49
N VAL A 95 20.52 5.04 -5.74
CA VAL A 95 21.36 4.67 -6.89
C VAL A 95 21.12 5.63 -8.05
N CYS A 96 22.22 6.22 -8.50
CA CYS A 96 22.27 7.09 -9.67
C CYS A 96 21.62 6.42 -10.88
N ARG A 97 20.69 7.14 -11.52
CA ARG A 97 20.58 7.10 -12.97
C ARG A 97 20.31 8.52 -13.46
N LEU A 98 21.30 9.03 -14.19
CA LEU A 98 21.22 10.24 -14.99
C LEU A 98 19.93 10.22 -15.81
N ASP A 99 19.15 11.30 -15.71
CA ASP A 99 18.48 11.82 -16.89
C ASP A 99 18.53 13.34 -16.86
N ARG A 100 19.33 13.84 -17.80
CA ARG A 100 19.53 15.25 -18.15
C ARG A 100 18.36 15.65 -19.04
N LYS A 101 17.53 16.59 -18.57
CA LYS A 101 16.84 17.63 -19.35
C LYS A 101 16.81 18.88 -18.46
N GLU A 102 17.79 19.79 -18.59
CA GLU A 102 17.59 21.06 -19.35
C GLU A 102 16.23 21.67 -18.99
N ASP A 103 16.13 22.72 -18.16
CA ASP A 103 16.69 24.03 -18.48
C ASP A 103 16.72 25.00 -17.27
N LEU A 104 17.82 25.77 -17.17
CA LEU A 104 17.88 27.20 -16.83
C LEU A 104 17.06 27.77 -15.64
N ARG A 105 17.74 28.07 -14.54
CA ARG A 105 18.20 29.44 -14.16
C ARG A 105 18.62 29.53 -12.69
N ARG A 106 19.66 30.33 -12.46
CA ARG A 106 20.19 30.88 -11.19
C ARG A 106 21.27 30.04 -10.52
N GLY A 107 22.50 30.45 -10.79
CA GLY A 107 23.66 30.04 -10.01
C GLY A 107 23.57 30.55 -8.58
N VAL A 108 23.91 29.67 -7.65
CA VAL A 108 24.37 30.01 -6.31
C VAL A 108 25.53 29.07 -6.03
N ARG A 109 26.69 29.67 -5.76
CA ARG A 109 27.87 28.98 -5.25
C ARG A 109 27.64 28.67 -3.78
N CYS A 110 27.95 27.43 -3.42
CA CYS A 110 28.18 26.84 -2.09
C CYS A 110 27.26 27.28 -0.95
#